data_AF-A0A0D2X5K4-F1
#
_entry.id   AF-A0A0D2X5K4-F1
#
_cell.length_a   1.000
_cell.length_b   1.000
_cell.length_c   1.000
_cell.angle_alpha   90.00
_cell.angle_beta   90.00
_cell.angle_gamma   90.00
#
_symmetry.space_group_name_H-M   'P 1'
#
loop_
_entity.id
_entity.type
_entity.pdbx_description
1 polymer ?
#
loop_
_entity_poly.entity_id
_entity_poly.type
_entity_poly.pdbx_seq_one_letter_code
_entity_poly.pdbx_strand_id
1 'polypeptide(L)'
;MSLTRSRQSLPRATSSKSTKNSISVSTVTITTSIAAPRAAGTRRRPNKLTETDQSEQLGHFAPVTRFSIPVPNDRSFKLYSAIDSCGFSRIHPNKWVAMAKHAESRSDSGDLPVMTRKKIRLDRDADEPELDARDSRMPDGIDGYFQRTFHRGDGVAVVVRMWQQLGTDDAGDPLPRVECLCHPPLHSASDVDVIVGQIARMLRLDLDTRPFHNLFPAAFHLGFGRVFRSPTLFEDFVKTITSTNVVWGGTRKMNERLCETAGQRIELPASWNWGVLTTTDSPLGPDSVMVQADSAAAAAAAASAAATTTTTTTGAATTPAQSDRKSAKRNAKAANLAASIEYDPATPEVVYSFPTPLEVLNLGLEGLKEQCRVGYRAESILQLAEAIVNNPSTLSSIEKLVNSNADIDLIKKRVQQFRGIGPYACATIMTCLGVFTHLPVDTVFVKHFRDFHGCRDKDAKLVEVAGKRHYDSFHPFQYLVYWCEVWTSHRKSMTYEQMVALSQRGV
;
A
#
# COMPACT_ATOMS: atom_id res chain seq x y z
N MET A 1 5.55 69.58 7.72
CA MET A 1 5.15 69.08 6.38
C MET A 1 4.83 67.61 6.50
N SER A 2 3.58 67.29 6.20
CA SER A 2 2.92 66.01 6.42
C SER A 2 3.27 65.03 5.29
N LEU A 3 3.61 63.78 5.61
CA LEU A 3 3.61 62.68 4.64
C LEU A 3 2.83 61.50 5.22
N THR A 4 1.81 61.16 4.45
CA THR A 4 0.57 60.48 4.82
C THR A 4 0.76 58.97 4.80
N ARG A 5 0.38 58.30 5.89
CA ARG A 5 0.25 56.84 5.98
C ARG A 5 -0.92 56.37 5.11
N SER A 6 -0.63 55.64 4.04
CA SER A 6 -1.63 54.85 3.32
C SER A 6 -1.80 53.50 4.04
N ARG A 7 -2.94 53.32 4.71
CA ARG A 7 -3.42 52.02 5.19
C ARG A 7 -4.01 51.27 3.99
N GLN A 8 -3.31 50.27 3.47
CA GLN A 8 -3.94 49.25 2.64
C GLN A 8 -4.53 48.17 3.55
N SER A 9 -5.85 48.05 3.48
CA SER A 9 -6.66 47.03 4.14
C SER A 9 -6.35 45.65 3.57
N LEU A 10 -5.86 44.75 4.43
CA LEU A 10 -5.81 43.31 4.19
C LEU A 10 -7.23 42.77 3.92
N PRO A 11 -7.46 41.95 2.87
CA PRO A 11 -8.74 41.29 2.70
C PRO A 11 -8.93 40.25 3.82
N ARG A 12 -10.07 40.40 4.49
CA ARG A 12 -10.56 39.57 5.59
C ARG A 12 -10.69 38.12 5.10
N ALA A 13 -9.96 37.21 5.74
CA ALA A 13 -10.05 35.78 5.49
C ALA A 13 -11.50 35.30 5.69
N THR A 14 -12.15 34.92 4.60
CA THR A 14 -13.44 34.22 4.65
C THR A 14 -13.18 32.79 5.10
N SER A 15 -13.69 32.43 6.28
CA SER A 15 -13.64 31.06 6.79
C SER A 15 -14.41 30.14 5.85
N SER A 16 -13.69 29.38 5.03
CA SER A 16 -14.26 28.23 4.33
C SER A 16 -14.64 27.20 5.39
N LYS A 17 -15.95 27.00 5.60
CA LYS A 17 -16.47 25.90 6.39
C LYS A 17 -16.03 24.61 5.69
N SER A 18 -15.11 23.89 6.31
CA SER A 18 -14.77 22.50 5.95
C SER A 18 -16.03 21.65 6.08
N THR A 19 -16.65 21.34 4.95
CA THR A 19 -17.72 20.36 4.86
C THR A 19 -17.09 19.00 5.15
N LYS A 20 -17.51 18.37 6.25
CA LYS A 20 -17.09 17.01 6.61
C LYS A 20 -17.57 16.04 5.53
N ASN A 21 -16.68 15.67 4.62
CA ASN A 21 -16.91 14.56 3.69
C ASN A 21 -16.54 13.25 4.38
N SER A 22 -17.36 12.79 5.32
CA SER A 22 -17.35 11.36 5.63
C SER A 22 -17.94 10.64 4.42
N ILE A 23 -17.18 9.75 3.80
CA ILE A 23 -17.71 8.84 2.78
C ILE A 23 -18.84 8.05 3.45
N SER A 24 -20.10 8.42 3.16
CA SER A 24 -21.27 7.69 3.62
C SER A 24 -21.31 6.37 2.86
N VAL A 25 -21.36 5.27 3.61
CA VAL A 25 -21.45 3.87 3.18
C VAL A 25 -22.62 3.61 2.20
N SER A 26 -23.57 4.54 2.11
CA SER A 26 -24.76 4.49 1.24
C SER A 26 -24.49 4.23 -0.25
N THR A 27 -23.24 4.22 -0.71
CA THR A 27 -22.85 4.10 -2.13
C THR A 27 -22.01 2.85 -2.45
N VAL A 28 -21.83 1.93 -1.49
CA VAL A 28 -21.05 0.70 -1.70
C VAL A 28 -21.98 -0.43 -2.17
N THR A 29 -21.80 -0.91 -3.39
CA THR A 29 -22.51 -2.10 -3.89
C THR A 29 -21.79 -3.35 -3.40
N ILE A 30 -22.48 -4.26 -2.71
CA ILE A 30 -21.91 -5.51 -2.18
C ILE A 30 -22.53 -6.70 -2.90
N THR A 31 -21.71 -7.66 -3.32
CA THR A 31 -22.20 -8.96 -3.79
C THR A 31 -21.32 -10.06 -3.23
N THR A 32 -21.94 -11.02 -2.55
CA THR A 32 -21.29 -12.25 -2.11
C THR A 32 -21.62 -13.34 -3.13
N SER A 33 -20.60 -13.89 -3.79
CA SER A 33 -20.80 -15.07 -4.62
C SER A 33 -20.69 -16.30 -3.75
N ILE A 34 -21.82 -16.98 -3.52
CA ILE A 34 -21.87 -18.32 -2.93
C ILE A 34 -22.37 -19.24 -4.03
N ALA A 35 -21.50 -20.11 -4.57
CA ALA A 35 -21.97 -21.18 -5.42
C ALA A 35 -22.76 -22.17 -4.53
N ALA A 36 -24.09 -22.22 -4.70
CA ALA A 36 -24.93 -23.15 -3.97
C ALA A 36 -24.66 -24.61 -4.43
N PRO A 37 -24.50 -25.59 -3.52
CA PRO A 37 -24.40 -26.99 -3.91
C PRO A 37 -25.76 -27.45 -4.47
N ARG A 38 -25.81 -27.81 -5.76
CA ARG A 38 -27.02 -28.42 -6.32
C ARG A 38 -27.19 -29.83 -5.76
N ALA A 39 -28.36 -30.10 -5.20
CA ALA A 39 -28.73 -31.37 -4.58
C ALA A 39 -28.57 -32.55 -5.56
N ALA A 40 -27.93 -33.62 -5.08
CA ALA A 40 -27.69 -34.84 -5.84
C ALA A 40 -29.03 -35.52 -6.24
N GLY A 41 -29.36 -35.45 -7.53
CA GLY A 41 -30.53 -36.10 -8.13
C GLY A 41 -30.15 -37.18 -9.12
N THR A 42 -30.27 -38.44 -8.68
CA THR A 42 -30.49 -39.68 -9.47
C THR A 42 -29.53 -40.05 -10.63
N ARG A 43 -28.84 -41.18 -10.42
CA ARG A 43 -28.01 -41.94 -11.37
C ARG A 43 -28.60 -42.04 -12.80
N ARG A 44 -27.82 -41.62 -13.81
CA ARG A 44 -27.92 -42.11 -15.20
C ARG A 44 -26.56 -42.65 -15.66
N ARG A 45 -26.62 -43.72 -16.48
CA ARG A 45 -25.49 -44.51 -17.02
C ARG A 45 -24.70 -43.75 -18.11
N PRO A 46 -23.44 -44.14 -18.38
CA PRO A 46 -22.49 -43.32 -19.14
C PRO A 46 -22.71 -43.49 -20.64
N ASN A 47 -22.89 -42.38 -21.35
CA ASN A 47 -22.58 -42.32 -22.78
C ASN A 47 -22.40 -40.89 -23.29
N LYS A 48 -21.28 -40.68 -24.00
CA LYS A 48 -20.88 -39.52 -24.82
C LYS A 48 -20.88 -38.15 -24.13
N LEU A 49 -19.65 -37.69 -23.81
CA LEU A 49 -19.31 -36.30 -23.51
C LEU A 49 -19.90 -35.37 -24.58
N THR A 50 -20.81 -34.49 -24.17
CA THR A 50 -21.31 -33.37 -24.99
C THR A 50 -20.75 -32.07 -24.42
N GLU A 51 -20.68 -30.99 -25.22
CA GLU A 51 -20.12 -29.68 -24.85
C GLU A 51 -20.66 -29.08 -23.53
N THR A 52 -21.75 -29.63 -22.99
CA THR A 52 -22.31 -29.28 -21.69
C THR A 52 -21.44 -29.73 -20.50
N ASP A 53 -20.62 -30.78 -20.66
CA ASP A 53 -19.71 -31.28 -19.61
C ASP A 53 -18.47 -30.37 -19.40
N GLN A 54 -18.15 -29.48 -20.35
CA GLN A 54 -17.07 -28.49 -20.16
C GLN A 54 -17.49 -27.36 -19.21
N SER A 55 -18.79 -27.17 -18.96
CA SER A 55 -19.29 -26.18 -18.00
C SER A 55 -19.30 -26.68 -16.55
N GLU A 56 -19.28 -28.00 -16.33
CA GLU A 56 -19.23 -28.61 -14.98
C GLU A 56 -17.81 -28.71 -14.40
N GLN A 57 -16.77 -28.48 -15.21
CA GLN A 57 -15.37 -28.38 -14.76
C GLN A 57 -14.90 -26.94 -14.44
N LEU A 58 -15.81 -25.96 -14.40
CA LEU A 58 -15.52 -24.70 -13.69
C LEU A 58 -15.54 -24.99 -12.19
N GLY A 59 -14.38 -25.36 -11.67
CA GLY A 59 -14.15 -25.66 -10.25
C GLY A 59 -14.80 -24.61 -9.36
N HIS A 60 -15.41 -25.06 -8.27
CA HIS A 60 -16.05 -24.19 -7.29
C HIS A 60 -15.06 -23.09 -6.85
N PHE A 61 -15.32 -21.85 -7.27
CA PHE A 61 -14.57 -20.69 -6.80
C PHE A 61 -14.79 -20.57 -5.29
N ALA A 62 -13.71 -20.31 -4.55
CA ALA A 62 -13.84 -20.05 -3.13
C ALA A 62 -14.73 -18.82 -2.92
N PRO A 63 -15.60 -18.80 -1.90
CA PRO A 63 -16.46 -17.66 -1.66
C PRO A 63 -15.63 -16.43 -1.35
N VAL A 64 -16.01 -15.31 -1.94
CA VAL A 64 -15.33 -14.01 -1.85
C VAL A 64 -16.36 -12.90 -1.74
N THR A 65 -15.98 -11.79 -1.11
CA THR A 65 -16.81 -10.58 -1.09
C THR A 65 -16.32 -9.60 -2.14
N ARG A 66 -17.23 -9.13 -2.99
CA ARG A 66 -16.97 -8.04 -3.94
C ARG A 66 -17.65 -6.78 -3.47
N PHE A 67 -16.93 -5.66 -3.58
CA PHE A 67 -17.49 -4.34 -3.34
C PHE A 67 -16.78 -3.27 -4.16
N SER A 68 -17.49 -2.18 -4.45
CA SER A 68 -16.98 -1.04 -5.24
C SER A 68 -16.99 0.23 -4.41
N ILE A 69 -15.91 1.02 -4.49
CA ILE A 69 -15.78 2.31 -3.80
C ILE A 69 -15.76 3.44 -4.85
N PRO A 70 -16.83 4.24 -4.99
CA PRO A 70 -16.81 5.38 -5.90
C PRO A 70 -15.94 6.52 -5.36
N VAL A 71 -15.31 7.27 -6.28
CA VAL A 71 -14.48 8.44 -5.98
C VAL A 71 -15.08 9.70 -6.62
N PRO A 72 -16.25 10.18 -6.15
CA PRO A 72 -17.00 11.24 -6.84
C PRO A 72 -16.34 12.61 -6.79
N ASN A 73 -15.51 12.86 -5.78
CA ASN A 73 -14.90 14.17 -5.56
C ASN A 73 -13.62 14.40 -6.38
N ASP A 74 -13.21 13.44 -7.21
CA ASP A 74 -11.96 13.52 -7.98
C ASP A 74 -12.05 12.69 -9.26
N ARG A 75 -12.56 13.33 -10.32
CA ARG A 75 -12.64 12.72 -11.66
C ARG A 75 -11.26 12.40 -12.26
N SER A 76 -10.19 13.02 -11.75
CA SER A 76 -8.80 12.78 -12.18
C SER A 76 -8.16 11.58 -11.48
N PHE A 77 -8.86 10.94 -10.52
CA PHE A 77 -8.30 9.88 -9.70
C PHE A 77 -7.67 8.77 -10.53
N LYS A 78 -6.41 8.46 -10.22
CA LYS A 78 -5.67 7.30 -10.74
C LYS A 78 -5.17 6.47 -9.56
N LEU A 79 -5.69 5.25 -9.42
CA LEU A 79 -5.30 4.30 -8.37
C LEU A 79 -3.78 4.05 -8.40
N TYR A 80 -3.25 3.83 -9.60
CA TYR A 80 -1.80 3.70 -9.84
C TYR A 80 -1.01 4.84 -9.20
N SER A 81 -1.39 6.09 -9.50
CA SER A 81 -0.65 7.27 -9.04
C SER A 81 -0.75 7.40 -7.52
N ALA A 82 -1.94 7.15 -6.96
CA ALA A 82 -2.12 7.14 -5.52
C ALA A 82 -1.19 6.15 -4.82
N ILE A 83 -0.93 4.97 -5.42
CA ILE A 83 -0.10 3.89 -4.87
C ILE A 83 1.40 4.09 -5.14
N ASP A 84 1.81 4.30 -6.38
CA ASP A 84 3.23 4.37 -6.78
C ASP A 84 3.91 5.64 -6.26
N SER A 85 3.14 6.69 -5.98
CA SER A 85 3.67 7.96 -5.44
C SER A 85 4.26 7.86 -4.03
N CYS A 86 4.27 6.71 -3.35
CA CYS A 86 4.98 6.56 -2.08
C CYS A 86 5.70 5.21 -1.99
N GLY A 87 6.94 5.20 -1.50
CA GLY A 87 7.69 3.97 -1.29
C GLY A 87 7.03 2.98 -0.33
N PHE A 88 6.15 3.42 0.57
CA PHE A 88 5.43 2.55 1.51
C PHE A 88 4.57 1.49 0.80
N SER A 89 4.13 1.75 -0.43
CA SER A 89 3.41 0.78 -1.26
C SER A 89 4.27 -0.41 -1.70
N ARG A 90 5.60 -0.33 -1.57
CA ARG A 90 6.56 -1.40 -1.88
C ARG A 90 7.08 -2.12 -0.64
N ILE A 91 6.58 -1.76 0.54
CA ILE A 91 6.86 -2.44 1.82
C ILE A 91 5.73 -3.44 2.08
N HIS A 92 6.07 -4.66 2.51
CA HIS A 92 5.09 -5.68 2.92
C HIS A 92 3.99 -5.09 3.83
N PRO A 93 2.75 -5.58 3.71
CA PRO A 93 2.29 -6.76 2.95
C PRO A 93 1.79 -6.42 1.53
N ASN A 94 2.25 -5.30 0.97
CA ASN A 94 1.79 -4.79 -0.31
C ASN A 94 2.40 -5.55 -1.49
N LYS A 95 1.58 -5.88 -2.50
CA LYS A 95 1.98 -6.54 -3.74
C LYS A 95 1.24 -5.90 -4.92
N TRP A 96 1.97 -5.56 -5.98
CA TRP A 96 1.36 -5.23 -7.26
C TRP A 96 1.47 -6.40 -8.21
N VAL A 97 0.40 -6.67 -8.95
CA VAL A 97 0.37 -7.72 -9.97
C VAL A 97 -0.12 -7.11 -11.28
N ALA A 98 0.74 -7.15 -12.30
CA ALA A 98 0.34 -6.78 -13.66
C ALA A 98 -0.56 -7.88 -14.25
N MET A 99 -1.66 -7.51 -14.90
CA MET A 99 -2.42 -8.44 -15.71
C MET A 99 -1.60 -8.74 -16.97
N ALA A 100 -1.46 -10.02 -17.32
CA ALA A 100 -0.90 -10.37 -18.62
C ALA A 100 -1.79 -9.76 -19.70
N LYS A 101 -1.24 -8.90 -20.56
CA LYS A 101 -1.94 -8.50 -21.78
C LYS A 101 -2.32 -9.78 -22.51
N HIS A 102 -3.60 -9.93 -22.87
CA HIS A 102 -4.01 -10.99 -23.78
C HIS A 102 -3.03 -11.00 -24.94
N ALA A 103 -2.30 -12.10 -25.11
CA ALA A 103 -1.50 -12.30 -26.28
C ALA A 103 -2.50 -12.43 -27.44
N GLU A 104 -2.85 -11.32 -28.06
CA GLU A 104 -3.36 -11.34 -29.43
C GLU A 104 -2.34 -12.16 -30.21
N SER A 105 -2.83 -13.25 -30.80
CA SER A 105 -2.07 -14.17 -31.62
C SER A 105 -1.33 -13.39 -32.70
N ARG A 106 -0.08 -13.01 -32.44
CA ARG A 106 0.85 -12.61 -33.48
C ARG A 106 1.15 -13.87 -34.28
N SER A 107 0.55 -13.91 -35.46
CA SER A 107 0.89 -14.84 -36.51
C SER A 107 2.40 -14.87 -36.70
N ASP A 108 2.91 -16.08 -36.70
CA ASP A 108 4.29 -16.46 -36.96
C ASP A 108 4.79 -15.81 -38.26
N SER A 109 5.73 -14.90 -38.16
CA SER A 109 6.64 -14.55 -39.26
C SER A 109 7.99 -14.24 -38.65
N GLY A 110 8.90 -15.21 -38.83
CA GLY A 110 10.19 -15.27 -38.18
C GLY A 110 11.07 -14.05 -38.41
N ASP A 111 11.75 -13.64 -37.34
CA ASP A 111 13.18 -13.36 -37.33
C ASP A 111 13.61 -13.07 -35.88
N LEU A 112 14.48 -13.92 -35.33
CA LEU A 112 15.08 -13.73 -34.00
C LEU A 112 16.39 -12.93 -34.16
N PRO A 113 16.55 -11.76 -33.52
CA PRO A 113 17.85 -11.11 -33.46
C PRO A 113 18.70 -11.72 -32.34
N VAL A 114 19.87 -12.23 -32.74
CA VAL A 114 20.97 -12.72 -31.92
C VAL A 114 21.44 -11.66 -30.91
N MET A 115 21.32 -11.92 -29.61
CA MET A 115 21.97 -11.11 -28.57
C MET A 115 23.44 -11.49 -28.43
N THR A 116 24.32 -10.57 -28.82
CA THR A 116 25.77 -10.65 -28.57
C THR A 116 26.09 -10.27 -27.12
N ARG A 117 26.79 -11.16 -26.41
CA ARG A 117 27.30 -10.94 -25.04
C ARG A 117 28.31 -9.78 -25.04
N LYS A 118 27.99 -8.66 -24.38
CA LYS A 118 29.02 -7.70 -23.94
C LYS A 118 29.43 -7.98 -22.49
N LYS A 119 30.72 -8.30 -22.33
CA LYS A 119 31.46 -8.38 -21.05
C LYS A 119 31.30 -7.08 -20.27
N ILE A 120 30.88 -7.16 -19.01
CA ILE A 120 30.93 -6.05 -18.05
C ILE A 120 32.30 -6.09 -17.36
N ARG A 121 32.98 -4.94 -17.39
CA ARG A 121 34.24 -4.63 -16.72
C ARG A 121 33.92 -4.34 -15.25
N LEU A 122 34.70 -4.91 -14.34
CA LEU A 122 34.67 -4.58 -12.92
C LEU A 122 35.37 -3.24 -12.73
N ASP A 123 34.62 -2.21 -12.34
CA ASP A 123 35.18 -1.05 -11.65
C ASP A 123 34.43 -0.83 -10.33
N ARG A 124 35.25 -0.60 -9.31
CA ARG A 124 34.92 -0.39 -7.90
C ARG A 124 34.58 1.09 -7.70
N ASP A 125 33.72 1.33 -6.71
CA ASP A 125 33.49 2.61 -6.02
C ASP A 125 32.58 3.64 -6.72
N ALA A 126 31.27 3.53 -6.47
CA ALA A 126 30.35 4.66 -6.26
C ALA A 126 28.99 4.16 -5.71
N ASP A 127 28.61 4.64 -4.54
CA ASP A 127 27.30 4.43 -3.90
C ASP A 127 26.18 5.07 -4.74
N GLU A 128 25.56 4.29 -5.63
CA GLU A 128 24.17 4.50 -6.07
C GLU A 128 23.36 3.26 -5.69
N PRO A 129 22.12 3.41 -5.18
CA PRO A 129 21.24 2.28 -5.02
C PRO A 129 20.82 1.82 -6.42
N GLU A 130 21.52 0.81 -6.95
CA GLU A 130 20.99 -0.04 -8.01
C GLU A 130 19.73 -0.72 -7.46
N LEU A 131 18.60 -0.03 -7.61
CA LEU A 131 17.28 -0.61 -7.51
C LEU A 131 17.23 -1.70 -8.59
N ASP A 132 17.24 -2.95 -8.14
CA ASP A 132 17.21 -4.15 -8.98
C ASP A 132 16.24 -3.94 -10.15
N ALA A 133 16.72 -4.08 -11.38
CA ALA A 133 15.90 -3.94 -12.59
C ALA A 133 14.74 -4.97 -12.64
N ARG A 134 14.72 -5.93 -11.70
CA ARG A 134 13.62 -6.86 -11.44
C ARG A 134 12.48 -6.30 -10.54
N ASP A 135 12.67 -5.15 -9.90
CA ASP A 135 11.59 -4.45 -9.18
C ASP A 135 10.69 -3.83 -10.25
N SER A 136 9.69 -4.60 -10.68
CA SER A 136 8.74 -4.25 -11.75
C SER A 136 8.23 -2.83 -11.53
N ARG A 137 8.83 -1.86 -12.25
CA ARG A 137 8.29 -0.52 -12.37
C ARG A 137 6.83 -0.72 -12.72
N MET A 138 5.95 -0.22 -11.85
CA MET A 138 4.53 -0.10 -12.10
C MET A 138 4.39 0.48 -13.53
N PRO A 139 3.99 -0.30 -14.54
CA PRO A 139 4.08 0.16 -15.92
C PRO A 139 3.13 1.33 -16.15
N ASP A 140 3.56 2.32 -16.91
CA ASP A 140 2.68 3.39 -17.37
C ASP A 140 1.51 2.81 -18.17
N GLY A 141 0.30 2.96 -17.63
CA GLY A 141 -0.97 2.69 -18.33
C GLY A 141 -1.43 1.23 -18.45
N ILE A 142 -1.35 0.38 -17.41
CA ILE A 142 -1.69 -1.05 -17.57
C ILE A 142 -2.65 -1.63 -16.49
N ASP A 143 -3.60 -2.43 -16.99
CA ASP A 143 -4.42 -3.43 -16.32
C ASP A 143 -3.62 -4.23 -15.27
N GLY A 144 -4.03 -4.11 -14.01
CA GLY A 144 -3.32 -4.68 -12.87
C GLY A 144 -4.18 -4.58 -11.63
N TYR A 145 -3.79 -5.29 -10.58
CA TYR A 145 -4.39 -5.11 -9.28
C TYR A 145 -3.31 -4.91 -8.21
N PHE A 146 -3.65 -4.08 -7.23
CA PHE A 146 -2.92 -3.95 -5.99
C PHE A 146 -3.53 -4.91 -4.96
N GLN A 147 -2.71 -5.78 -4.40
CA GLN A 147 -3.09 -6.74 -3.38
C GLN A 147 -2.39 -6.41 -2.07
N ARG A 148 -3.13 -6.43 -0.97
CA ARG A 148 -2.55 -6.39 0.37
C ARG A 148 -3.53 -6.92 1.40
N THR A 149 -3.07 -7.04 2.63
CA THR A 149 -3.89 -7.42 3.78
C THR A 149 -4.42 -6.20 4.55
N PHE A 150 -5.53 -6.44 5.25
CA PHE A 150 -6.29 -5.52 6.11
C PHE A 150 -6.82 -6.29 7.32
N HIS A 151 -7.34 -5.60 8.35
CA HIS A 151 -7.95 -6.26 9.52
C HIS A 151 -9.41 -5.87 9.68
N ARG A 152 -10.27 -6.83 9.95
CA ARG A 152 -11.66 -6.59 10.36
C ARG A 152 -11.71 -5.95 11.76
N GLY A 153 -12.89 -5.51 12.19
CA GLY A 153 -13.07 -4.87 13.50
C GLY A 153 -12.79 -5.80 14.69
N ASP A 154 -12.89 -7.12 14.48
CA ASP A 154 -12.54 -8.17 15.43
C ASP A 154 -11.05 -8.56 15.41
N GLY A 155 -10.25 -7.91 14.56
CA GLY A 155 -8.82 -8.17 14.41
C GLY A 155 -8.48 -9.30 13.44
N VAL A 156 -9.45 -9.97 12.82
CA VAL A 156 -9.16 -11.01 11.82
C VAL A 156 -8.64 -10.39 10.52
N ALA A 157 -7.52 -10.91 10.03
CA ALA A 157 -6.92 -10.43 8.79
C ALA A 157 -7.63 -10.97 7.55
N VAL A 158 -7.75 -10.11 6.53
CA VAL A 158 -8.24 -10.43 5.19
C VAL A 158 -7.25 -9.92 4.15
N VAL A 159 -7.26 -10.51 2.95
CA VAL A 159 -6.57 -9.99 1.77
C VAL A 159 -7.59 -9.32 0.85
N VAL A 160 -7.21 -8.18 0.27
CA VAL A 160 -8.03 -7.48 -0.72
C VAL A 160 -7.20 -7.20 -1.96
N ARG A 161 -7.75 -7.52 -3.13
CA ARG A 161 -7.28 -7.04 -4.43
C ARG A 161 -8.09 -5.82 -4.84
N MET A 162 -7.41 -4.81 -5.34
CA MET A 162 -7.98 -3.54 -5.76
C MET A 162 -7.53 -3.20 -7.17
N TRP A 163 -8.47 -2.83 -8.03
CA TRP A 163 -8.18 -2.27 -9.35
C TRP A 163 -9.11 -1.09 -9.62
N GLN A 164 -8.78 -0.28 -10.62
CA GLN A 164 -9.60 0.87 -10.99
C GLN A 164 -10.51 0.49 -12.16
N GLN A 165 -11.78 0.89 -12.06
CA GLN A 165 -12.70 0.95 -13.18
C GLN A 165 -13.25 2.37 -13.37
N LEU A 166 -13.72 2.66 -14.56
CA LEU A 166 -14.42 3.89 -14.88
C LEU A 166 -15.89 3.55 -15.12
N GLY A 167 -16.75 3.92 -14.18
CA GLY A 167 -18.20 3.85 -14.34
C GLY A 167 -18.76 5.21 -14.71
N THR A 168 -20.08 5.36 -14.56
CA THR A 168 -20.79 6.64 -14.63
C THR A 168 -21.48 6.96 -13.31
N ASP A 169 -21.70 8.24 -13.03
CA ASP A 169 -22.62 8.71 -12.00
C ASP A 169 -24.06 8.79 -12.54
N ASP A 170 -25.02 9.20 -11.70
CA ASP A 170 -26.44 9.29 -12.04
C ASP A 170 -26.72 10.29 -13.20
N ALA A 171 -25.80 11.22 -13.44
CA ALA A 171 -25.89 12.18 -14.55
C ALA A 171 -25.27 11.64 -15.85
N GLY A 172 -24.67 10.44 -15.81
CA GLY A 172 -23.94 9.85 -16.94
C GLY A 172 -22.49 10.34 -17.05
N ASP A 173 -21.99 11.13 -16.12
CA ASP A 173 -20.62 11.63 -16.17
C ASP A 173 -19.63 10.55 -15.68
N PRO A 174 -18.37 10.55 -16.17
CA PRO A 174 -17.37 9.57 -15.77
C PRO A 174 -17.07 9.60 -14.26
N LEU A 175 -17.21 8.46 -13.60
CA LEU A 175 -17.00 8.28 -12.16
C LEU A 175 -15.95 7.17 -11.91
N PRO A 176 -14.72 7.54 -11.47
CA PRO A 176 -13.72 6.56 -11.06
C PRO A 176 -14.20 5.71 -9.88
N ARG A 177 -13.94 4.42 -9.94
CA ARG A 177 -14.28 3.44 -8.88
C ARG A 177 -13.06 2.58 -8.55
N VAL A 178 -12.90 2.27 -7.27
CA VAL A 178 -11.96 1.25 -6.81
C VAL A 178 -12.75 -0.03 -6.58
N GLU A 179 -12.57 -0.98 -7.49
CA GLU A 179 -13.17 -2.31 -7.38
C GLU A 179 -12.35 -3.17 -6.45
N CYS A 180 -13.02 -3.89 -5.56
CA CYS A 180 -12.39 -4.68 -4.51
C CYS A 180 -12.89 -6.13 -4.51
N LEU A 181 -11.95 -7.06 -4.37
CA LEU A 181 -12.20 -8.48 -4.13
C LEU A 181 -11.52 -8.91 -2.83
N CYS A 182 -12.31 -9.40 -1.87
CA CYS A 182 -11.85 -9.74 -0.52
C CYS A 182 -11.92 -11.25 -0.24
N HIS A 183 -10.87 -11.78 0.38
CA HIS A 183 -10.78 -13.14 0.90
C HIS A 183 -10.15 -13.15 2.31
N PRO A 184 -10.63 -13.98 3.25
CA PRO A 184 -11.91 -14.70 3.23
C PRO A 184 -13.12 -13.77 3.01
N PRO A 185 -14.31 -14.31 2.69
CA PRO A 185 -15.49 -13.48 2.48
C PRO A 185 -15.88 -12.79 3.80
N LEU A 186 -16.29 -11.54 3.71
CA LEU A 186 -16.82 -10.74 4.80
C LEU A 186 -18.26 -11.17 5.10
N HIS A 187 -18.61 -11.24 6.39
CA HIS A 187 -19.88 -11.80 6.85
C HIS A 187 -20.91 -10.73 7.24
N SER A 188 -20.52 -9.46 7.31
CA SER A 188 -21.42 -8.37 7.70
C SER A 188 -21.11 -7.07 6.95
N ALA A 189 -22.10 -6.19 6.82
CA ALA A 189 -21.90 -4.85 6.29
C ALA A 189 -20.92 -4.04 7.15
N SER A 190 -20.94 -4.22 8.47
CA SER A 190 -19.98 -3.58 9.37
C SER A 190 -18.53 -3.99 9.09
N ASP A 191 -18.28 -5.24 8.67
CA ASP A 191 -16.95 -5.66 8.27
C ASP A 191 -16.51 -4.95 6.99
N VAL A 192 -17.42 -4.85 6.02
CA VAL A 192 -17.17 -4.11 4.76
C VAL A 192 -16.81 -2.66 5.08
N ASP A 193 -17.55 -2.00 5.98
CA ASP A 193 -17.30 -0.61 6.37
C ASP A 193 -15.91 -0.40 7.00
N VAL A 194 -15.48 -1.34 7.84
CA VAL A 194 -14.14 -1.31 8.45
C VAL A 194 -13.04 -1.45 7.38
N ILE A 195 -13.24 -2.34 6.40
CA ILE A 195 -12.28 -2.52 5.29
C ILE A 195 -12.28 -1.30 4.35
N VAL A 196 -13.46 -0.79 3.99
CA VAL A 196 -13.62 0.41 3.16
C VAL A 196 -12.97 1.61 3.84
N GLY A 197 -13.17 1.80 5.16
CA GLY A 197 -12.52 2.88 5.91
C GLY A 197 -11.00 2.81 5.88
N GLN A 198 -10.44 1.60 5.98
CA GLN A 198 -9.01 1.36 5.84
C GLN A 198 -8.49 1.63 4.42
N ILE A 199 -9.21 1.21 3.38
CA ILE A 199 -8.86 1.49 1.97
C ILE A 199 -8.94 3.00 1.70
N ALA A 200 -10.01 3.65 2.16
CA ALA A 200 -10.21 5.09 2.05
C ALA A 200 -9.08 5.86 2.73
N ARG A 201 -8.66 5.44 3.92
CA ARG A 201 -7.46 5.99 4.57
C ARG A 201 -6.24 5.78 3.68
N MET A 202 -5.94 4.54 3.30
CA MET A 202 -4.72 4.14 2.59
C MET A 202 -4.53 4.92 1.27
N LEU A 203 -5.61 5.07 0.51
CA LEU A 203 -5.65 5.78 -0.78
C LEU A 203 -5.99 7.27 -0.63
N ARG A 204 -6.22 7.73 0.60
CA ARG A 204 -6.69 9.08 0.96
C ARG A 204 -7.89 9.54 0.16
N LEU A 205 -8.93 8.72 0.05
CA LEU A 205 -10.15 9.06 -0.68
C LEU A 205 -10.92 10.24 -0.03
N ASP A 206 -10.58 10.56 1.21
CA ASP A 206 -11.09 11.70 2.00
C ASP A 206 -10.42 13.05 1.67
N LEU A 207 -9.26 13.04 1.01
CA LEU A 207 -8.52 14.27 0.71
C LEU A 207 -9.13 15.03 -0.48
N ASP A 208 -9.40 16.32 -0.31
CA ASP A 208 -9.70 17.22 -1.44
C ASP A 208 -8.39 17.70 -2.09
N THR A 209 -8.11 17.21 -3.30
CA THR A 209 -6.89 17.52 -4.04
C THR A 209 -6.99 18.83 -4.84
N ARG A 210 -8.20 19.39 -5.03
CA ARG A 210 -8.40 20.59 -5.87
C ARG A 210 -7.59 21.80 -5.41
N PRO A 211 -7.51 22.15 -4.11
CA PRO A 211 -6.70 23.28 -3.69
C PRO A 211 -5.20 23.09 -4.00
N PHE A 212 -4.71 21.85 -3.88
CA PHE A 212 -3.34 21.51 -4.23
C PHE A 212 -3.10 21.60 -5.74
N HIS A 213 -4.00 21.04 -6.55
CA HIS A 213 -3.93 21.09 -8.01
C HIS A 213 -4.02 22.53 -8.54
N ASN A 214 -4.86 23.38 -7.96
CA ASN A 214 -4.92 24.79 -8.33
C ASN A 214 -3.62 25.55 -8.01
N LEU A 215 -2.97 25.20 -6.89
CA LEU A 215 -1.69 25.79 -6.50
C LEU A 215 -0.53 25.25 -7.34
N PHE A 216 -0.59 23.98 -7.73
CA PHE A 216 0.47 23.29 -8.46
C PHE A 216 -0.10 22.43 -9.61
N PRO A 217 -0.49 23.04 -10.76
CA PRO A 217 -1.24 22.36 -11.81
C PRO A 217 -0.51 21.19 -12.48
N ALA A 218 0.83 21.16 -12.46
CA ALA A 218 1.56 19.99 -12.94
C ALA A 218 1.13 18.69 -12.25
N ALA A 219 0.80 18.73 -10.95
CA ALA A 219 0.34 17.54 -10.24
C ALA A 219 -1.00 17.01 -10.75
N PHE A 220 -1.89 17.88 -11.23
CA PHE A 220 -3.18 17.47 -11.82
C PHE A 220 -2.95 16.63 -13.08
N HIS A 221 -2.14 17.14 -14.01
CA HIS A 221 -1.83 16.44 -15.27
C HIS A 221 -1.11 15.11 -15.04
N LEU A 222 -0.38 14.98 -13.93
CA LEU A 222 0.29 13.75 -13.51
C LEU A 222 -0.63 12.79 -12.72
N GLY A 223 -1.85 13.22 -12.37
CA GLY A 223 -2.74 12.48 -11.45
C GLY A 223 -2.16 12.33 -10.03
N PHE A 224 -1.24 13.20 -9.62
CA PHE A 224 -0.54 13.16 -8.34
C PHE A 224 -1.30 13.95 -7.25
N GLY A 225 -1.18 13.55 -5.98
CA GLY A 225 -1.61 14.37 -4.84
C GLY A 225 -2.09 13.59 -3.61
N ARG A 226 -2.58 12.35 -3.81
CA ARG A 226 -3.13 11.54 -2.71
C ARG A 226 -2.09 10.79 -1.89
N VAL A 227 -0.88 10.56 -2.40
CA VAL A 227 0.29 9.94 -1.73
C VAL A 227 -0.07 8.84 -0.71
N PHE A 228 0.07 7.58 -1.14
CA PHE A 228 -0.21 6.39 -0.34
C PHE A 228 0.30 6.48 1.10
N ARG A 229 -0.54 6.01 2.03
CA ARG A 229 -0.20 5.74 3.43
C ARG A 229 -0.69 4.35 3.82
N SER A 230 -0.33 3.85 4.99
CA SER A 230 -0.82 2.57 5.46
C SER A 230 -2.29 2.63 5.94
N PRO A 231 -3.01 1.49 6.03
CA PRO A 231 -4.43 1.46 6.41
C PRO A 231 -4.63 1.70 7.91
N THR A 232 -3.55 1.70 8.69
CA THR A 232 -3.55 2.10 10.09
C THR A 232 -2.39 3.06 10.37
N LEU A 233 -2.59 3.98 11.31
CA LEU A 233 -1.52 4.86 11.76
C LEU A 233 -0.41 4.07 12.49
N PHE A 234 -0.74 2.94 13.12
CA PHE A 234 0.26 2.07 13.72
C PHE A 234 1.27 1.55 12.68
N GLU A 235 0.77 1.05 11.55
CA GLU A 235 1.62 0.58 10.46
C GLU A 235 2.48 1.73 9.88
N ASP A 236 1.92 2.94 9.75
CA ASP A 236 2.68 4.13 9.31
C ASP A 236 3.88 4.41 10.25
N PHE A 237 3.66 4.35 11.57
CA PHE A 237 4.72 4.52 12.55
C PHE A 237 5.79 3.43 12.47
N VAL A 238 5.39 2.16 12.42
CA VAL A 238 6.35 1.04 12.38
C VAL A 238 7.16 1.05 11.07
N LYS A 239 6.51 1.31 9.92
CA LYS A 239 7.20 1.47 8.62
C LYS A 239 8.15 2.66 8.64
N THR A 240 7.75 3.76 9.27
CA THR A 240 8.63 4.92 9.46
C THR A 240 9.85 4.55 10.31
N ILE A 241 9.66 3.97 11.50
CA ILE A 241 10.74 3.54 12.39
C ILE A 241 11.72 2.61 11.67
N THR A 242 11.20 1.60 10.98
CA THR A 242 12.01 0.63 10.22
C THR A 242 12.68 1.22 8.99
N SER A 243 12.28 2.40 8.52
CA SER A 243 12.92 3.11 7.41
C SER A 243 14.05 4.05 7.82
N THR A 244 14.15 4.41 9.11
CA THR A 244 15.17 5.36 9.59
C THR A 244 16.56 4.76 9.56
N ASN A 245 17.59 5.49 9.11
CA ASN A 245 19.01 5.08 9.17
C ASN A 245 19.26 3.65 8.64
N VAL A 246 18.65 3.31 7.51
CA VAL A 246 18.83 2.02 6.85
C VAL A 246 18.65 2.18 5.35
N VAL A 247 19.33 1.33 4.58
CA VAL A 247 19.11 1.26 3.13
C VAL A 247 17.75 0.62 2.82
N TRP A 248 17.17 0.96 1.67
CA TRP A 248 15.83 0.53 1.29
C TRP A 248 15.58 -0.99 1.36
N GLY A 249 16.55 -1.79 0.89
CA GLY A 249 16.45 -3.25 0.98
C GLY A 249 16.41 -3.79 2.41
N GLY A 250 17.01 -3.07 3.37
CA GLY A 250 16.91 -3.39 4.80
C GLY A 250 15.52 -3.10 5.35
N THR A 251 14.94 -1.95 4.99
CA THR A 251 13.55 -1.60 5.34
C THR A 251 12.56 -2.68 4.88
N ARG A 252 12.65 -3.09 3.60
CA ARG A 252 11.78 -4.13 3.03
C ARG A 252 11.89 -5.45 3.80
N LYS A 253 13.12 -5.96 4.00
CA LYS A 253 13.38 -7.23 4.70
C LYS A 253 12.92 -7.23 6.17
N MET A 254 13.06 -6.11 6.87
CA MET A 254 12.56 -6.00 8.25
C MET A 254 11.03 -6.11 8.31
N ASN A 255 10.33 -5.41 7.42
CA ASN A 255 8.87 -5.43 7.38
C ASN A 255 8.30 -6.75 6.85
N GLU A 256 8.97 -7.38 5.89
CA GLU A 256 8.66 -8.74 5.43
C GLU A 256 8.70 -9.72 6.61
N ARG A 257 9.81 -9.77 7.35
CA ARG A 257 9.93 -10.65 8.53
C ARG A 257 8.93 -10.31 9.63
N LEU A 258 8.63 -9.02 9.86
CA LEU A 258 7.58 -8.61 10.81
C LEU A 258 6.24 -9.24 10.45
N CYS A 259 5.85 -9.19 9.16
CA CYS A 259 4.62 -9.82 8.70
C CYS A 259 4.69 -11.35 8.81
N GLU A 260 5.77 -11.99 8.34
CA GLU A 260 5.91 -13.45 8.36
C GLU A 260 5.96 -14.05 9.78
N THR A 261 6.50 -13.31 10.75
CA THR A 261 6.73 -13.81 12.11
C THR A 261 5.54 -13.53 13.03
N ALA A 262 4.96 -12.32 12.95
CA ALA A 262 3.93 -11.86 13.89
C ALA A 262 2.56 -11.64 13.21
N GLY A 263 2.52 -11.49 11.90
CA GLY A 263 1.27 -11.29 11.17
C GLY A 263 0.45 -12.56 11.05
N GLN A 264 -0.85 -12.40 10.88
CA GLN A 264 -1.77 -13.52 10.66
C GLN A 264 -1.52 -14.14 9.30
N ARG A 265 -1.39 -15.46 9.29
CA ARG A 265 -1.22 -16.27 8.09
C ARG A 265 -2.56 -16.46 7.39
N ILE A 266 -2.66 -16.08 6.13
CA ILE A 266 -3.84 -16.27 5.27
C ILE A 266 -3.45 -17.19 4.12
N GLU A 267 -4.12 -18.31 4.00
CA GLU A 267 -4.01 -19.19 2.84
C GLU A 267 -4.94 -18.73 1.73
N LEU A 268 -4.38 -18.56 0.55
CA LEU A 268 -5.12 -18.18 -0.64
C LEU A 268 -5.58 -19.45 -1.36
N PRO A 269 -6.87 -19.55 -1.70
CA PRO A 269 -7.38 -20.70 -2.44
C PRO A 269 -6.77 -20.72 -3.84
N ALA A 270 -6.65 -21.89 -4.46
CA ALA A 270 -6.13 -21.99 -5.84
C ALA A 270 -6.92 -21.10 -6.83
N SER A 271 -8.23 -20.91 -6.60
CA SER A 271 -9.09 -20.00 -7.36
C SER A 271 -8.71 -18.52 -7.24
N TRP A 272 -7.92 -18.14 -6.22
CA TRP A 272 -7.34 -16.81 -6.10
C TRP A 272 -6.27 -16.57 -7.18
N ASN A 273 -5.57 -17.60 -7.66
CA ASN A 273 -4.54 -17.43 -8.70
C ASN A 273 -5.11 -17.20 -10.10
N TRP A 274 -6.39 -17.51 -10.32
CA TRP A 274 -7.06 -17.26 -11.59
C TRP A 274 -7.36 -15.76 -11.69
N GLY A 275 -6.74 -15.16 -12.71
CA GLY A 275 -6.81 -13.73 -13.00
C GLY A 275 -8.23 -13.22 -12.93
N VAL A 276 -8.35 -11.98 -12.46
CA VAL A 276 -9.58 -11.19 -12.46
C VAL A 276 -10.40 -11.54 -13.69
N LEU A 277 -11.67 -11.86 -13.43
CA LEU A 277 -12.74 -12.01 -14.40
C LEU A 277 -12.40 -11.29 -15.70
N THR A 278 -12.33 -12.07 -16.77
CA THR A 278 -12.39 -11.57 -18.13
C THR A 278 -13.36 -10.40 -18.17
N THR A 279 -12.90 -9.28 -18.70
CA THR A 279 -13.63 -8.01 -18.85
C THR A 279 -14.93 -8.12 -19.66
N THR A 280 -15.36 -9.34 -19.99
CA THR A 280 -16.54 -9.70 -20.77
C THR A 280 -17.60 -10.45 -19.98
N ASP A 281 -17.29 -11.04 -18.81
CA ASP A 281 -18.29 -11.73 -18.00
C ASP A 281 -18.80 -10.80 -16.90
N SER A 282 -19.67 -9.87 -17.31
CA SER A 282 -20.61 -9.23 -16.38
C SER A 282 -21.54 -10.33 -15.85
N PRO A 283 -21.53 -10.69 -14.55
CA PRO A 283 -22.58 -11.54 -14.00
C PRO A 283 -23.89 -10.76 -13.81
N LEU A 284 -23.89 -9.45 -14.08
CA LEU A 284 -25.07 -8.61 -14.07
C LEU A 284 -25.69 -8.66 -15.46
N GLY A 285 -26.51 -9.69 -15.69
CA GLY A 285 -27.62 -9.55 -16.61
C GLY A 285 -28.58 -8.44 -16.12
N PRO A 286 -29.42 -7.88 -17.01
CA PRO A 286 -30.29 -6.72 -16.71
C PRO A 286 -31.33 -6.94 -15.60
N ASP A 287 -31.41 -8.12 -14.99
CA ASP A 287 -32.39 -8.49 -13.97
C ASP A 287 -31.78 -8.62 -12.55
N SER A 288 -30.87 -7.72 -12.17
CA SER A 288 -30.39 -7.66 -10.77
C SER A 288 -31.43 -6.98 -9.88
N VAL A 289 -32.26 -7.79 -9.21
CA VAL A 289 -33.18 -7.33 -8.17
C VAL A 289 -32.37 -6.80 -6.98
N MET A 290 -32.59 -5.54 -6.61
CA MET A 290 -32.13 -4.98 -5.35
C MET A 290 -32.73 -5.79 -4.19
N VAL A 291 -31.90 -6.48 -3.41
CA VAL A 291 -32.35 -7.12 -2.18
C VAL A 291 -31.98 -6.22 -1.01
N GLN A 292 -32.98 -5.55 -0.43
CA GLN A 292 -32.87 -5.02 0.93
C GLN A 292 -32.66 -6.21 1.86
N ALA A 293 -31.53 -6.23 2.58
CA ALA A 293 -31.22 -7.33 3.48
C ALA A 293 -32.05 -7.21 4.77
N ASP A 294 -33.12 -7.99 4.85
CA ASP A 294 -33.78 -8.29 6.13
C ASP A 294 -32.92 -9.24 6.96
N SER A 295 -32.71 -8.85 8.21
CA SER A 295 -31.90 -9.55 9.20
C SER A 295 -32.63 -10.76 9.79
N ALA A 296 -32.34 -11.97 9.33
CA ALA A 296 -32.34 -13.20 10.13
C ALA A 296 -32.16 -14.44 9.23
N ALA A 297 -31.09 -15.21 9.52
CA ALA A 297 -30.91 -16.65 9.26
C ALA A 297 -29.58 -16.99 8.58
N ALA A 298 -28.49 -17.00 9.35
CA ALA A 298 -27.30 -17.79 9.07
C ALA A 298 -26.42 -17.93 10.34
N ALA A 299 -27.03 -18.42 11.42
CA ALA A 299 -26.33 -18.78 12.66
C ALA A 299 -26.63 -20.25 12.96
N ALA A 300 -25.90 -21.16 12.32
CA ALA A 300 -25.73 -22.57 12.75
C ALA A 300 -24.88 -23.34 11.73
N ALA A 301 -23.56 -23.39 11.92
CA ALA A 301 -22.69 -24.53 11.56
C ALA A 301 -21.19 -24.17 11.70
N ALA A 302 -20.71 -23.97 12.94
CA ALA A 302 -19.28 -24.01 13.25
C ALA A 302 -19.08 -24.24 14.76
N ALA A 303 -19.48 -25.42 15.24
CA ALA A 303 -19.16 -25.88 16.59
C ALA A 303 -19.00 -27.40 16.57
N SER A 304 -17.77 -27.88 16.41
CA SER A 304 -17.29 -29.15 16.98
C SER A 304 -15.84 -29.39 16.56
N ALA A 305 -14.92 -29.29 17.52
CA ALA A 305 -13.87 -30.27 17.80
C ALA A 305 -12.77 -29.60 18.65
N ALA A 306 -12.90 -29.73 19.96
CA ALA A 306 -11.84 -29.48 20.92
C ALA A 306 -11.34 -30.82 21.51
N ALA A 307 -10.05 -30.80 21.84
CA ALA A 307 -9.32 -31.64 22.81
C ALA A 307 -8.92 -33.09 22.42
N THR A 308 -7.61 -33.39 22.50
CA THR A 308 -6.99 -34.08 23.67
C THR A 308 -5.48 -34.36 23.44
N THR A 309 -4.64 -33.72 24.28
CA THR A 309 -3.47 -34.20 25.06
C THR A 309 -2.40 -35.14 24.45
N THR A 310 -1.09 -34.83 24.60
CA THR A 310 -0.16 -35.42 25.62
C THR A 310 1.31 -34.99 25.41
N THR A 311 1.98 -34.75 26.52
CA THR A 311 3.37 -34.34 26.80
C THR A 311 4.38 -35.50 26.77
N THR A 312 5.61 -35.29 26.29
CA THR A 312 6.82 -35.97 26.82
C THR A 312 8.12 -35.19 26.56
N THR A 313 9.01 -35.23 27.55
CA THR A 313 10.29 -34.50 27.68
C THR A 313 11.49 -35.46 27.55
N THR A 314 12.71 -34.89 27.42
CA THR A 314 14.09 -35.44 27.56
C THR A 314 14.77 -35.89 26.26
N GLY A 315 16.06 -35.64 25.96
CA GLY A 315 17.14 -34.93 26.66
C GLY A 315 18.49 -35.11 25.92
N ALA A 316 19.44 -34.22 26.23
CA ALA A 316 20.91 -34.36 26.20
C ALA A 316 21.73 -34.34 24.88
N ALA A 317 22.56 -33.29 24.83
CA ALA A 317 23.77 -32.96 24.07
C ALA A 317 24.83 -34.06 23.81
N THR A 318 25.60 -33.89 22.72
CA THR A 318 27.07 -34.02 22.70
C THR A 318 27.70 -33.18 21.56
N THR A 319 28.78 -32.44 21.86
CA THR A 319 29.72 -31.82 20.90
C THR A 319 31.05 -32.57 20.98
N PRO A 320 31.89 -32.63 19.92
CA PRO A 320 33.15 -31.88 20.01
C PRO A 320 33.70 -31.28 18.70
N ALA A 321 34.40 -30.16 18.88
CA ALA A 321 35.69 -29.75 18.31
C ALA A 321 35.89 -29.50 16.78
N GLN A 322 36.03 -28.20 16.49
CA GLN A 322 36.92 -27.48 15.56
C GLN A 322 37.92 -28.25 14.69
N SER A 323 37.94 -27.96 13.38
CA SER A 323 38.99 -27.13 12.73
C SER A 323 38.74 -26.98 11.21
N ASP A 324 39.09 -25.79 10.71
CA ASP A 324 39.47 -25.46 9.33
C ASP A 324 38.62 -25.94 8.14
N ARG A 325 37.75 -25.03 7.64
CA ARG A 325 37.44 -24.81 6.20
C ARG A 325 36.50 -23.61 6.00
N LYS A 326 36.86 -22.45 6.58
CA LYS A 326 36.29 -21.15 6.17
C LYS A 326 36.98 -20.74 4.88
N SER A 327 36.30 -20.90 3.73
CA SER A 327 36.42 -20.06 2.51
C SER A 327 35.93 -20.73 1.22
N ALA A 328 35.57 -22.03 1.22
CA ALA A 328 35.14 -22.73 0.00
C ALA A 328 33.64 -23.14 -0.05
N LYS A 329 32.88 -23.02 1.05
CA LYS A 329 31.46 -23.45 1.11
C LYS A 329 30.43 -22.36 0.78
N ARG A 330 30.83 -21.10 0.61
CA ARG A 330 29.89 -19.98 0.37
C ARG A 330 29.42 -19.86 -1.09
N ASN A 331 30.16 -20.43 -2.05
CA ASN A 331 29.81 -20.38 -3.47
C ASN A 331 29.08 -21.65 -3.99
N ALA A 332 29.07 -22.76 -3.23
CA ALA A 332 28.33 -23.96 -3.62
C ALA A 332 26.87 -23.98 -3.12
N LYS A 333 26.57 -23.31 -1.99
CA LYS A 333 25.19 -23.23 -1.47
C LYS A 333 24.33 -22.18 -2.19
N ALA A 334 24.95 -21.17 -2.79
CA ALA A 334 24.26 -20.15 -3.59
C ALA A 334 23.95 -20.63 -5.03
N ALA A 335 24.73 -21.58 -5.57
CA ALA A 335 24.52 -22.13 -6.91
C ALA A 335 23.43 -23.23 -6.96
N ASN A 336 23.17 -23.92 -5.85
CA ASN A 336 22.15 -24.97 -5.76
C ASN A 336 20.76 -24.49 -5.28
N LEU A 337 20.57 -23.20 -4.96
CA LEU A 337 19.24 -22.62 -4.71
C LEU A 337 18.62 -21.96 -5.96
N ALA A 338 19.39 -21.90 -7.05
CA ALA A 338 18.92 -21.49 -8.38
C ALA A 338 18.54 -22.70 -9.27
N ALA A 339 18.47 -23.90 -8.68
CA ALA A 339 17.87 -25.06 -9.33
C ALA A 339 16.35 -24.95 -9.16
N SER A 340 15.69 -24.67 -10.28
CA SER A 340 14.26 -24.83 -10.56
C SER A 340 13.39 -25.14 -9.34
N ILE A 341 12.81 -24.11 -8.73
CA ILE A 341 11.56 -24.32 -7.98
C ILE A 341 10.56 -24.73 -9.06
N GLU A 342 10.33 -26.03 -9.21
CA GLU A 342 9.15 -26.53 -9.89
C GLU A 342 7.96 -25.88 -9.17
N TYR A 343 7.23 -25.03 -9.89
CA TYR A 343 5.96 -24.50 -9.43
C TYR A 343 5.01 -25.69 -9.30
N ASP A 344 4.82 -26.17 -8.06
CA ASP A 344 3.75 -27.11 -7.76
C ASP A 344 2.45 -26.30 -7.62
N PRO A 345 1.53 -26.37 -8.61
CA PRO A 345 0.25 -25.65 -8.55
C PRO A 345 -0.63 -26.07 -7.36
N ALA A 346 -0.26 -27.13 -6.61
CA ALA A 346 -0.97 -27.58 -5.43
C ALA A 346 -0.59 -26.88 -4.12
N THR A 347 0.51 -26.12 -4.06
CA THR A 347 0.87 -25.36 -2.84
C THR A 347 0.10 -24.03 -2.79
N PRO A 348 -0.81 -23.83 -1.80
CA PRO A 348 -1.58 -22.60 -1.72
C PRO A 348 -0.66 -21.40 -1.45
N GLU A 349 -0.85 -20.30 -2.20
CA GLU A 349 -0.13 -19.06 -1.93
C GLU A 349 -0.47 -18.59 -0.52
N VAL A 350 0.56 -18.24 0.26
CA VAL A 350 0.39 -17.74 1.63
C VAL A 350 0.73 -16.27 1.66
N VAL A 351 -0.14 -15.47 2.27
CA VAL A 351 0.13 -14.07 2.58
C VAL A 351 0.03 -13.84 4.08
N TYR A 352 0.79 -12.87 4.57
CA TYR A 352 0.79 -12.51 5.98
C TYR A 352 0.24 -11.10 6.19
N SER A 353 -0.51 -10.91 7.26
CA SER A 353 -0.95 -9.58 7.66
C SER A 353 0.21 -8.72 8.16
N PHE A 354 0.03 -7.39 8.14
CA PHE A 354 0.89 -6.57 8.99
C PHE A 354 0.50 -6.80 10.44
N PRO A 355 1.44 -7.01 11.39
CA PRO A 355 1.07 -7.37 12.75
C PRO A 355 0.27 -6.26 13.43
N THR A 356 -0.70 -6.66 14.25
CA THR A 356 -1.41 -5.78 15.18
C THR A 356 -0.50 -5.41 16.37
N PRO A 357 -0.81 -4.34 17.12
CA PRO A 357 -0.08 -4.02 18.34
C PRO A 357 0.00 -5.20 19.33
N LEU A 358 -1.09 -5.95 19.48
CA LEU A 358 -1.12 -7.10 20.39
C LEU A 358 -0.21 -8.24 19.92
N GLU A 359 -0.19 -8.54 18.62
CA GLU A 359 0.72 -9.54 18.04
C GLU A 359 2.19 -9.13 18.21
N VAL A 360 2.51 -7.85 18.08
CA VAL A 360 3.85 -7.32 18.36
C VAL A 360 4.24 -7.53 19.83
N LEU A 361 3.31 -7.29 20.77
CA LEU A 361 3.58 -7.54 22.20
C LEU A 361 3.78 -9.01 22.50
N ASN A 362 2.97 -9.89 21.90
CA ASN A 362 3.08 -11.34 22.07
C ASN A 362 4.41 -11.88 21.53
N LEU A 363 4.91 -11.32 20.43
CA LEU A 363 6.23 -11.65 19.89
C LEU A 363 7.36 -11.20 20.84
N GLY A 364 7.16 -10.07 21.53
CA GLY A 364 8.07 -9.54 22.54
C GLY A 364 9.38 -8.98 21.97
N LEU A 365 10.21 -8.46 22.88
CA LEU A 365 11.47 -7.79 22.52
C LEU A 365 12.46 -8.73 21.81
N GLU A 366 12.58 -9.96 22.31
CA GLU A 366 13.49 -10.97 21.77
C GLU A 366 13.07 -11.41 20.37
N GLY A 367 11.77 -11.69 20.16
CA GLY A 367 11.27 -12.05 18.83
C GLY A 367 11.47 -10.92 17.81
N LEU A 368 11.26 -9.66 18.21
CA LEU A 368 11.57 -8.52 17.36
C LEU A 368 13.07 -8.43 16.99
N LYS A 369 13.98 -8.67 17.95
CA LYS A 369 15.44 -8.61 17.73
C LYS A 369 15.96 -9.80 16.91
N GLU A 370 15.55 -11.02 17.24
CA GLU A 370 16.16 -12.24 16.69
C GLU A 370 15.42 -12.77 15.44
N GLN A 371 14.08 -12.74 15.45
CA GLN A 371 13.26 -13.29 14.37
C GLN A 371 12.98 -12.23 13.31
N CYS A 372 12.50 -11.04 13.72
CA CYS A 372 12.22 -9.93 12.79
C CYS A 372 13.49 -9.17 12.38
N ARG A 373 14.55 -9.23 13.19
CA ARG A 373 15.85 -8.57 12.96
C ARG A 373 15.75 -7.07 12.76
N VAL A 374 14.89 -6.40 13.56
CA VAL A 374 14.72 -4.94 13.51
C VAL A 374 15.82 -4.17 14.28
N GLY A 375 16.67 -4.90 15.01
CA GLY A 375 17.81 -4.36 15.75
C GLY A 375 17.38 -3.45 16.90
N TYR A 376 18.06 -2.31 17.07
CA TYR A 376 17.77 -1.35 18.13
C TYR A 376 16.34 -0.77 18.08
N ARG A 377 15.66 -0.88 16.91
CA ARG A 377 14.29 -0.39 16.70
C ARG A 377 13.25 -1.23 17.42
N ALA A 378 13.60 -2.45 17.85
CA ALA A 378 12.70 -3.36 18.55
C ALA A 378 12.06 -2.68 19.77
N GLU A 379 12.84 -1.91 20.52
CA GLU A 379 12.35 -1.26 21.74
C GLU A 379 11.36 -0.13 21.42
N SER A 380 11.59 0.64 20.36
CA SER A 380 10.64 1.65 19.89
C SER A 380 9.32 1.04 19.44
N ILE A 381 9.38 -0.06 18.68
CA ILE A 381 8.20 -0.76 18.16
C ILE A 381 7.40 -1.37 19.32
N LEU A 382 8.07 -2.01 20.27
CA LEU A 382 7.43 -2.62 21.44
C LEU A 382 6.77 -1.57 22.34
N GLN A 383 7.44 -0.45 22.62
CA GLN A 383 6.87 0.65 23.42
C GLN A 383 5.66 1.30 22.75
N LEU A 384 5.69 1.45 21.42
CA LEU A 384 4.54 1.95 20.67
C LEU A 384 3.37 0.97 20.78
N ALA A 385 3.62 -0.32 20.60
CA ALA A 385 2.59 -1.35 20.72
C ALA A 385 1.98 -1.38 22.13
N GLU A 386 2.82 -1.29 23.17
CA GLU A 386 2.40 -1.24 24.58
C GLU A 386 1.52 -0.01 24.86
N ALA A 387 1.92 1.17 24.38
CA ALA A 387 1.14 2.40 24.55
C ALA A 387 -0.25 2.32 23.89
N ILE A 388 -0.37 1.60 22.77
CA ILE A 388 -1.64 1.42 22.07
C ILE A 388 -2.51 0.37 22.76
N VAL A 389 -1.94 -0.75 23.20
CA VAL A 389 -2.70 -1.80 23.91
C VAL A 389 -3.20 -1.28 25.26
N ASN A 390 -2.38 -0.54 26.00
CA ASN A 390 -2.76 0.06 27.28
C ASN A 390 -3.75 1.22 27.11
N ASN A 391 -3.68 1.94 26.00
CA ASN A 391 -4.62 3.00 25.67
C ASN A 391 -4.92 3.01 24.16
N PRO A 392 -6.02 2.36 23.72
CA PRO A 392 -6.38 2.28 22.31
C PRO A 392 -6.63 3.64 21.64
N SER A 393 -6.88 4.69 22.43
CA SER A 393 -7.07 6.06 21.91
C SER A 393 -5.77 6.81 21.63
N THR A 394 -4.61 6.24 21.99
CA THR A 394 -3.28 6.88 21.87
C THR A 394 -3.06 7.52 20.50
N LEU A 395 -3.26 6.75 19.42
CA LEU A 395 -3.05 7.20 18.05
C LEU A 395 -4.24 8.00 17.49
N SER A 396 -5.48 7.57 17.76
CA SER A 396 -6.66 8.29 17.27
C SER A 396 -6.80 9.69 17.89
N SER A 397 -6.22 9.93 19.07
CA SER A 397 -6.12 11.27 19.66
C SER A 397 -5.29 12.23 18.79
N ILE A 398 -4.25 11.73 18.12
CA ILE A 398 -3.41 12.53 17.21
C ILE A 398 -4.18 12.85 15.94
N GLU A 399 -4.88 11.87 15.37
CA GLU A 399 -5.74 12.08 14.21
C GLU A 399 -6.86 13.09 14.50
N LYS A 400 -7.44 13.06 15.70
CA LYS A 400 -8.42 14.08 16.15
C LYS A 400 -7.82 15.48 16.20
N LEU A 401 -6.56 15.65 16.63
CA LEU A 401 -5.89 16.95 16.60
C LEU A 401 -5.73 17.46 15.16
N VAL A 402 -5.32 16.58 14.24
CA VAL A 402 -5.20 16.92 12.82
C VAL A 402 -6.56 17.29 12.23
N ASN A 403 -7.59 16.48 12.47
CA ASN A 403 -8.95 16.70 11.97
C ASN A 403 -9.64 17.94 12.56
N SER A 404 -9.15 18.45 13.69
CA SER A 404 -9.64 19.70 14.29
C SER A 404 -8.79 20.91 13.90
N ASN A 405 -7.84 20.76 12.97
CA ASN A 405 -6.87 21.79 12.57
C ASN A 405 -6.17 22.40 13.79
N ALA A 406 -5.80 21.55 14.75
CA ALA A 406 -5.02 21.98 15.91
C ALA A 406 -3.66 22.54 15.50
N ASP A 407 -3.02 23.24 16.43
CA ASP A 407 -1.68 23.79 16.23
C ASP A 407 -0.67 22.70 15.78
N ILE A 408 0.08 23.02 14.74
CA ILE A 408 1.06 22.12 14.11
C ILE A 408 2.14 21.72 15.10
N ASP A 409 2.59 22.64 15.95
CA ASP A 409 3.62 22.35 16.96
C ASP A 409 3.11 21.39 18.04
N LEU A 410 1.82 21.47 18.38
CA LEU A 410 1.18 20.51 19.29
C LEU A 410 1.10 19.12 18.64
N ILE A 411 0.67 19.03 17.38
CA ILE A 411 0.62 17.76 16.62
C ILE A 411 2.02 17.15 16.56
N LYS A 412 3.01 17.95 16.19
CA LYS A 412 4.43 17.55 16.13
C LYS A 412 4.92 17.02 17.47
N LYS A 413 4.66 17.74 18.58
CA LYS A 413 5.04 17.29 19.93
C LYS A 413 4.40 15.95 20.29
N ARG A 414 3.14 15.73 19.91
CA ARG A 414 2.43 14.46 20.13
C ARG A 414 2.96 13.31 19.26
N VAL A 415 3.43 13.59 18.05
CA VAL A 415 4.10 12.58 17.20
C VAL A 415 5.50 12.26 17.73
N GLN A 416 6.27 13.26 18.17
CA GLN A 416 7.65 13.08 18.65
C GLN A 416 7.75 12.49 20.07
N GLN A 417 6.63 12.35 20.79
CA GLN A 417 6.64 11.73 22.12
C GLN A 417 7.02 10.24 22.08
N PHE A 418 6.86 9.58 20.92
CA PHE A 418 7.19 8.17 20.78
C PHE A 418 8.68 7.97 20.52
N ARG A 419 9.26 6.96 21.20
CA ARG A 419 10.69 6.66 21.10
C ARG A 419 11.09 6.31 19.67
N GLY A 420 12.20 6.87 19.20
CA GLY A 420 12.71 6.63 17.84
C GLY A 420 12.12 7.55 16.78
N ILE A 421 11.24 8.49 17.16
CA ILE A 421 10.67 9.48 16.24
C ILE A 421 11.46 10.79 16.31
N GLY A 422 12.56 10.84 15.54
CA GLY A 422 13.33 12.06 15.32
C GLY A 422 12.66 13.04 14.34
N PRO A 423 13.31 14.18 14.00
CA PRO A 423 12.75 15.19 13.10
C PRO A 423 12.31 14.64 11.73
N TYR A 424 13.16 13.82 11.09
CA TYR A 424 12.84 13.16 9.83
C TYR A 424 11.60 12.26 9.94
N ALA A 425 11.61 11.33 10.90
CA ALA A 425 10.51 10.40 11.12
C ALA A 425 9.19 11.14 11.43
N CYS A 426 9.27 12.24 12.16
CA CYS A 426 8.13 13.09 12.45
C CYS A 426 7.52 13.69 11.17
N ALA A 427 8.34 14.23 10.26
CA ALA A 427 7.86 14.79 8.99
C ALA A 427 7.15 13.73 8.13
N THR A 428 7.70 12.51 8.07
CA THR A 428 7.08 11.37 7.37
C THR A 428 5.72 11.00 7.98
N ILE A 429 5.64 10.87 9.31
CA ILE A 429 4.37 10.54 9.99
C ILE A 429 3.33 11.67 9.83
N MET A 430 3.76 12.94 9.93
CA MET A 430 2.89 14.09 9.70
C MET A 430 2.29 14.07 8.28
N THR A 431 3.09 13.67 7.29
CA THR A 431 2.60 13.44 5.94
C THR A 431 1.55 12.33 5.93
N CYS A 432 1.81 11.17 6.55
CA CYS A 432 0.80 10.09 6.68
C CYS A 432 -0.49 10.57 7.36
N LEU A 433 -0.41 11.53 8.27
CA LEU A 433 -1.57 12.16 8.90
C LEU A 433 -2.32 13.16 8.00
N GLY A 434 -1.71 13.61 6.89
CA GLY A 434 -2.29 14.63 5.99
C GLY A 434 -1.83 16.05 6.28
N VAL A 435 -0.79 16.21 7.11
CA VAL A 435 -0.16 17.50 7.38
C VAL A 435 1.05 17.65 6.46
N PHE A 436 0.89 18.45 5.40
CA PHE A 436 1.88 18.60 4.33
C PHE A 436 2.81 19.81 4.50
N THR A 437 2.72 20.51 5.63
CA THR A 437 3.52 21.72 5.88
C THR A 437 4.93 21.44 6.37
N HIS A 438 5.24 20.19 6.77
CA HIS A 438 6.52 19.83 7.37
C HIS A 438 7.39 19.01 6.40
N LEU A 439 8.53 19.57 6.00
CA LEU A 439 9.47 18.92 5.09
C LEU A 439 10.46 17.99 5.82
N PRO A 440 10.78 16.80 5.25
CA PRO A 440 11.80 15.90 5.78
C PRO A 440 13.20 16.40 5.37
N VAL A 441 13.66 17.47 6.01
CA VAL A 441 14.93 18.10 5.65
C VAL A 441 16.12 17.28 6.17
N ASP A 442 16.83 16.64 5.25
CA ASP A 442 18.03 15.86 5.47
C ASP A 442 19.02 15.98 4.29
N THR A 443 20.03 15.12 4.25
CA THR A 443 21.01 15.10 3.15
C THR A 443 20.39 14.70 1.81
N VAL A 444 19.32 13.90 1.82
CA VAL A 444 18.58 13.49 0.61
C VAL A 444 17.79 14.67 0.06
N PHE A 445 17.10 15.42 0.92
CA PHE A 445 16.43 16.67 0.56
C PHE A 445 17.41 17.66 -0.08
N VAL A 446 18.55 17.91 0.57
CA VAL A 446 19.57 18.84 0.07
C VAL A 446 20.13 18.39 -1.28
N LYS A 447 20.41 17.08 -1.44
CA LYS A 447 20.88 16.53 -2.71
C LYS A 447 19.82 16.67 -3.80
N HIS A 448 18.58 16.28 -3.53
CA HIS A 448 17.49 16.37 -4.49
C HIS A 448 17.27 17.82 -4.94
N PHE A 449 17.16 18.76 -4.00
CA PHE A 449 16.96 20.17 -4.33
C PHE A 449 18.12 20.70 -5.19
N ARG A 450 19.37 20.32 -4.85
CA ARG A 450 20.55 20.70 -5.64
C ARG A 450 20.45 20.23 -7.08
N ASP A 451 20.18 18.95 -7.26
CA ASP A 451 20.22 18.29 -8.56
C ASP A 451 19.01 18.69 -9.43
N PHE A 452 17.82 18.75 -8.84
CA PHE A 452 16.58 19.03 -9.56
C PHE A 452 16.41 20.51 -9.93
N HIS A 453 16.82 21.43 -9.04
CA HIS A 453 16.73 22.88 -9.28
C HIS A 453 18.03 23.48 -9.82
N GLY A 454 19.06 22.67 -10.08
CA GLY A 454 20.35 23.13 -10.63
C GLY A 454 21.11 24.09 -9.72
N CYS A 455 20.91 24.02 -8.39
CA CYS A 455 21.59 24.89 -7.43
C CYS A 455 23.10 24.55 -7.39
N ARG A 456 23.96 25.56 -7.56
CA ARG A 456 25.43 25.37 -7.65
C ARG A 456 26.17 25.65 -6.35
N ASP A 457 25.47 25.99 -5.27
CA ASP A 457 26.07 26.25 -3.97
C ASP A 457 26.73 25.00 -3.40
N LYS A 458 28.00 25.16 -2.99
CA LYS A 458 28.79 24.09 -2.37
C LYS A 458 28.43 23.89 -0.90
N ASP A 459 27.89 24.91 -0.24
CA ASP A 459 27.45 24.81 1.16
C ASP A 459 26.05 24.18 1.25
N ALA A 460 25.99 22.98 1.80
CA ALA A 460 24.76 22.24 2.02
C ALA A 460 23.71 23.03 2.84
N LYS A 461 24.14 23.89 3.78
CA LYS A 461 23.23 24.69 4.60
C LYS A 461 22.58 25.82 3.80
N LEU A 462 23.30 26.42 2.86
CA LEU A 462 22.74 27.44 1.96
C LEU A 462 21.72 26.81 1.01
N VAL A 463 22.02 25.61 0.47
CA VAL A 463 21.08 24.84 -0.35
C VAL A 463 19.83 24.48 0.45
N GLU A 464 19.98 24.08 1.71
CA GLU A 464 18.87 23.78 2.61
C GLU A 464 17.95 25.00 2.82
N VAL A 465 18.52 26.16 3.13
CA VAL A 465 17.78 27.41 3.33
C VAL A 465 17.06 27.83 2.05
N ALA A 466 17.73 27.72 0.90
CA ALA A 466 17.13 28.00 -0.40
C ALA A 466 15.95 27.06 -0.69
N GLY A 467 16.11 25.75 -0.43
CA GLY A 467 15.06 24.76 -0.60
C GLY A 467 13.85 25.02 0.29
N LYS A 468 14.06 25.29 1.59
CA LYS A 468 12.98 25.66 2.51
C LYS A 468 12.23 26.89 2.00
N ARG A 469 12.95 27.96 1.65
CA ARG A 469 12.37 29.20 1.14
C ARG A 469 11.59 28.99 -0.16
N HIS A 470 12.07 28.12 -1.04
CA HIS A 470 11.36 27.75 -2.26
C HIS A 470 10.01 27.10 -1.91
N TYR A 471 10.04 26.05 -1.09
CA TYR A 471 8.82 25.30 -0.77
C TYR A 471 7.82 26.07 0.09
N ASP A 472 8.26 27.03 0.91
CA ASP A 472 7.37 27.88 1.72
C ASP A 472 6.31 28.61 0.88
N SER A 473 6.60 28.90 -0.39
CA SER A 473 5.65 29.52 -1.32
C SER A 473 4.43 28.63 -1.64
N PHE A 474 4.52 27.33 -1.37
CA PHE A 474 3.47 26.36 -1.64
C PHE A 474 2.63 25.99 -0.40
N HIS A 475 2.64 26.82 0.65
CA HIS A 475 1.82 26.57 1.84
C HIS A 475 0.32 26.39 1.50
N PRO A 476 -0.38 25.36 2.03
CA PRO A 476 0.07 24.38 3.03
C PRO A 476 0.59 23.04 2.45
N PHE A 477 0.90 22.98 1.15
CA PHE A 477 1.24 21.77 0.40
C PHE A 477 2.73 21.58 0.13
N GLN A 478 3.60 22.18 0.96
CA GLN A 478 5.06 22.16 0.76
C GLN A 478 5.61 20.75 0.51
N TYR A 479 5.19 19.78 1.33
CA TYR A 479 5.59 18.39 1.18
C TYR A 479 5.09 17.78 -0.14
N LEU A 480 3.85 18.02 -0.54
CA LEU A 480 3.30 17.43 -1.76
C LEU A 480 4.04 17.92 -3.00
N VAL A 481 4.43 19.19 -3.05
CA VAL A 481 5.23 19.73 -4.15
C VAL A 481 6.61 19.08 -4.16
N TYR A 482 7.34 19.14 -3.04
CA TYR A 482 8.63 18.46 -2.89
C TYR A 482 8.57 16.99 -3.31
N TRP A 483 7.53 16.28 -2.89
CA TRP A 483 7.40 14.85 -3.17
C TRP A 483 7.00 14.56 -4.61
N CYS A 484 6.26 15.45 -5.26
CA CYS A 484 5.97 15.37 -6.70
C CYS A 484 7.26 15.47 -7.53
N GLU A 485 8.15 16.37 -7.16
CA GLU A 485 9.47 16.52 -7.78
C GLU A 485 10.36 15.29 -7.57
N VAL A 486 10.43 14.77 -6.34
CA VAL A 486 11.14 13.52 -6.02
C VAL A 486 10.59 12.35 -6.85
N TRP A 487 9.27 12.20 -6.89
CA TRP A 487 8.61 11.11 -7.62
C TRP A 487 8.87 11.18 -9.13
N THR A 488 8.74 12.35 -9.74
CA THR A 488 9.00 12.54 -11.19
C THR A 488 10.48 12.39 -11.55
N SER A 489 11.38 12.87 -10.68
CA SER A 489 12.84 12.69 -10.83
C SER A 489 13.23 11.21 -10.81
N HIS A 490 12.69 10.43 -9.86
CA HIS A 490 12.96 8.98 -9.78
C HIS A 490 12.48 8.22 -11.00
N ARG A 491 11.36 8.64 -11.60
CA ARG A 491 10.83 8.04 -12.83
C ARG A 491 11.62 8.47 -14.07
N LYS A 492 12.53 9.45 -13.94
CA LYS A 492 13.20 10.14 -15.06
C LYS A 492 12.18 10.63 -16.09
N SER A 493 10.98 10.97 -15.63
CA SER A 493 9.86 11.27 -16.51
C SER A 493 9.80 12.75 -16.87
N MET A 494 10.41 13.63 -16.06
CA MET A 494 10.30 15.07 -16.24
C MET A 494 11.45 15.86 -15.62
N THR A 495 11.90 16.94 -16.27
CA THR A 495 12.81 17.95 -15.70
C THR A 495 12.03 19.07 -15.00
N TYR A 496 12.73 19.91 -14.23
CA TYR A 496 12.11 21.08 -13.60
C TYR A 496 11.47 22.03 -14.62
N GLU A 497 12.12 22.33 -15.74
CA GLU A 497 11.58 23.22 -16.78
C GLU A 497 10.30 22.65 -17.40
N GLN A 498 10.26 21.34 -17.64
CA GLN A 498 9.07 20.66 -18.14
C GLN A 498 7.93 20.71 -17.12
N MET A 499 8.22 20.60 -15.83
CA MET A 499 7.23 20.73 -14.74
C MET A 499 6.65 22.15 -14.65
N VAL A 500 7.50 23.17 -14.77
CA VAL A 500 7.08 24.57 -14.82
C VAL A 500 6.19 24.82 -16.05
N ALA A 501 6.58 24.32 -17.22
CA ALA A 501 5.79 24.44 -18.44
C ALA A 501 4.43 23.72 -18.34
N LEU A 502 4.39 22.55 -17.68
CA LEU A 502 3.15 21.82 -17.43
C LEU A 502 2.23 22.60 -16.48
N SER A 503 2.80 23.26 -15.46
CA SER A 503 2.04 24.09 -14.52
C SER A 503 1.40 25.32 -15.16
N GLN A 504 1.96 25.84 -16.25
CA GLN A 504 1.40 26.99 -16.98
C GLN A 504 0.11 26.66 -17.74
N ARG A 505 -0.23 25.39 -17.92
CA ARG A 505 -1.43 24.95 -18.65
C ARG A 505 -2.74 25.13 -17.85
N GLY A 506 -2.65 25.41 -16.56
CA GLY A 506 -3.80 25.37 -15.66
C GLY A 506 -4.28 23.95 -15.37
N VAL A 507 -5.34 23.84 -14.57
CA VAL A 507 -6.03 22.58 -14.24
C VAL A 507 -7.13 22.30 -15.26
#